data_AF-A0A850MGV0-F1
#
_entry.id   AF-A0A850MGV0-F1
#
_cell.length_a   1.000
_cell.length_b   1.000
_cell.length_c   1.000
_cell.angle_alpha   90.00
_cell.angle_beta   90.00
_cell.angle_gamma   90.00
#
_symmetry.space_group_name_H-M   'P 1'
#
loop_
_entity.id
_entity.type
_entity.pdbx_description
1 polymer ?
#
loop_
_entity_poly.entity_id
_entity_poly.type
_entity_poly.pdbx_seq_one_letter_code
_entity_poly.pdbx_strand_id
1 'polypeptide(L)' 'MKGKIKELIAIGASIGSNCTSCLKHHVRLAKEFGATEEEINAAIEVALKVKKNSTRSIDKLIEDTIGENSQQDENLCC' A
#
# COMPACT_ATOMS: atom_id res chain seq x y z
N MET A 1 23.88 -12.00 -9.73
CA MET A 1 23.44 -10.97 -8.75
C MET A 1 22.32 -10.03 -9.27
N LYS A 2 22.27 -9.62 -10.55
CA LYS A 2 21.24 -8.65 -11.04
C LYS A 2 19.78 -9.15 -11.01
N GLY A 3 19.54 -10.44 -11.21
CA GLY A 3 18.17 -11.00 -11.27
C GLY A 3 17.40 -10.85 -9.96
N LYS A 4 17.98 -11.31 -8.84
CA LYS A 4 17.33 -11.26 -7.52
C LYS A 4 16.80 -9.87 -7.14
N ILE A 5 17.66 -8.86 -7.18
CA ILE A 5 17.31 -7.50 -6.77
C ILE A 5 16.21 -6.92 -7.68
N LYS A 6 16.30 -7.16 -8.99
CA LYS A 6 15.28 -6.72 -9.95
C LYS A 6 13.92 -7.31 -9.61
N GLU A 7 13.86 -8.61 -9.32
CA GLU A 7 12.59 -9.28 -9.02
C GLU A 7 12.02 -8.84 -7.65
N LEU A 8 12.85 -8.60 -6.63
CA LEU A 8 12.40 -8.00 -5.36
C LEU A 8 11.79 -6.60 -5.54
N ILE A 9 12.40 -5.76 -6.40
CA ILE A 9 11.84 -4.44 -6.76
C ILE A 9 10.51 -4.61 -7.49
N ALA A 10 10.44 -5.55 -8.44
CA ALA A 10 9.22 -5.81 -9.20
C ALA A 10 8.07 -6.34 -8.33
N ILE A 11 8.34 -7.12 -7.28
CA ILE A 11 7.36 -7.51 -6.26
C ILE A 11 6.76 -6.27 -5.59
N GLY A 12 7.61 -5.34 -5.12
CA GLY A 12 7.14 -4.10 -4.50
C GLY A 12 6.30 -3.24 -5.44
N ALA A 13 6.74 -3.06 -6.69
CA ALA A 13 5.99 -2.33 -7.71
C ALA A 13 4.64 -2.98 -8.05
N SER A 14 4.58 -4.32 -8.07
CA SER A 14 3.34 -5.07 -8.32
C SER A 14 2.32 -4.85 -7.21
N ILE A 15 2.75 -4.80 -5.95
CA ILE A 15 1.87 -4.50 -4.79
C ILE A 15 1.37 -3.06 -4.85
N GLY A 16 2.27 -2.09 -5.12
CA GLY A 16 1.90 -0.69 -5.25
C GLY A 16 0.87 -0.43 -6.35
N SER A 17 0.97 -1.15 -7.47
CA SER A 17 0.06 -1.04 -8.62
C SER A 17 -1.18 -1.96 -8.55
N ASN A 18 -1.32 -2.79 -7.51
CA ASN A 18 -2.35 -3.84 -7.41
C ASN A 18 -2.34 -4.89 -8.54
N CYS A 19 -1.21 -5.13 -9.21
CA CYS A 19 -1.11 -6.15 -10.27
C CYS A 19 -0.91 -7.57 -9.69
N THR A 20 -1.98 -8.34 -9.53
CA THR A 20 -1.94 -9.68 -8.91
C THR A 20 -1.20 -10.73 -9.75
N SER A 21 -1.32 -10.67 -11.08
CA SER A 21 -0.58 -11.56 -12.00
C SER A 21 0.91 -11.26 -12.00
N CYS A 22 1.29 -9.97 -12.01
CA CYS A 22 2.67 -9.52 -11.90
C CYS A 22 3.31 -10.00 -10.59
N LEU A 23 2.60 -9.85 -9.46
CA LEU A 23 3.08 -10.30 -8.15
C LEU A 23 3.41 -11.80 -8.15
N LYS A 24 2.50 -12.64 -8.64
CA LYS A 24 2.73 -14.09 -8.74
C LYS A 24 3.93 -14.42 -9.64
N HIS A 25 4.07 -13.71 -10.76
CA HIS A 25 5.17 -13.92 -11.70
C HIS A 25 6.53 -13.55 -11.08
N HIS A 26 6.64 -12.37 -10.49
CA HIS A 26 7.90 -11.86 -9.94
C HIS A 26 8.31 -12.58 -8.64
N VAL A 27 7.36 -13.05 -7.81
CA VAL A 27 7.69 -13.93 -6.67
C VAL A 27 8.34 -15.23 -7.14
N ARG A 28 7.79 -15.87 -8.18
CA ARG A 28 8.39 -17.11 -8.72
C ARG A 28 9.81 -16.86 -9.24
N LEU A 29 10.01 -15.81 -10.03
CA LEU A 29 11.34 -15.46 -10.55
C LEU A 29 12.32 -15.09 -9.44
N ALA A 30 11.89 -14.36 -8.41
CA ALA A 30 12.75 -14.04 -7.27
C ALA A 30 13.31 -15.31 -6.61
N LYS A 31 12.46 -16.33 -6.40
CA LYS A 31 12.88 -17.63 -5.88
C LYS A 31 13.85 -18.34 -6.83
N GLU A 32 13.58 -18.34 -8.13
CA GLU A 32 14.49 -18.90 -9.16
C GLU A 32 15.86 -18.20 -9.16
N PHE A 33 15.91 -16.91 -8.86
CA PHE A 33 17.15 -16.14 -8.70
C PHE A 33 17.79 -16.24 -7.30
N GLY A 34 17.29 -17.11 -6.43
CA GLY A 34 17.85 -17.38 -5.11
C GLY A 34 17.52 -16.34 -4.04
N ALA A 35 16.39 -15.64 -4.18
CA ALA A 35 15.84 -14.87 -3.07
C ALA A 35 15.36 -15.80 -1.96
N THR A 36 15.69 -15.47 -0.71
CA THR A 36 15.16 -16.22 0.43
C THR A 36 13.72 -15.79 0.72
N GLU A 37 12.97 -16.61 1.47
CA GLU A 37 11.62 -16.24 1.89
C GLU A 37 11.64 -14.98 2.76
N GLU A 38 12.67 -14.79 3.58
CA GLU A 38 12.86 -13.58 4.41
C GLU A 38 13.01 -12.33 3.54
N GLU A 39 13.80 -12.38 2.46
CA GLU A 39 13.98 -11.26 1.55
C GLU A 39 12.67 -10.90 0.82
N ILE A 40 11.92 -11.92 0.38
CA ILE A 40 10.62 -11.74 -0.27
C ILE A 40 9.61 -11.15 0.72
N ASN A 41 9.53 -11.68 1.94
CA ASN A 41 8.64 -11.20 2.98
C ASN A 41 8.96 -9.75 3.39
N ALA A 42 10.24 -9.40 3.51
CA ALA A 42 10.66 -8.03 3.79
C ALA A 42 10.22 -7.06 2.67
N ALA A 43 10.37 -7.44 1.40
CA ALA A 43 9.91 -6.62 0.27
C ALA A 43 8.38 -6.43 0.28
N ILE A 44 7.62 -7.49 0.57
CA ILE A 44 6.16 -7.44 0.70
C ILE A 44 5.74 -6.52 1.85
N GLU A 45 6.34 -6.68 3.03
CA GLU A 45 6.02 -5.90 4.22
C GLU A 45 6.23 -4.40 3.98
N VAL A 46 7.37 -4.03 3.39
CA VAL A 46 7.67 -2.64 3.03
C VAL A 46 6.64 -2.11 2.02
N ALA A 47 6.33 -2.88 0.98
CA ALA A 47 5.37 -2.46 -0.04
C ALA A 47 3.96 -2.26 0.52
N LEU A 48 3.50 -3.14 1.41
CA LEU A 48 2.20 -3.01 2.09
C LEU A 48 2.15 -1.78 3.01
N LYS A 49 3.23 -1.52 3.76
CA LYS A 49 3.34 -0.31 4.59
C LYS A 49 3.24 0.96 3.74
N VAL A 50 3.98 1.04 2.63
CA VAL A 50 3.95 2.19 1.72
C VAL A 50 2.55 2.34 1.10
N LYS A 51 1.95 1.25 0.63
CA LYS A 51 0.60 1.24 0.07
C LYS A 51 -0.44 1.76 1.06
N LYS A 52 -0.39 1.29 2.31
CA LYS A 52 -1.29 1.79 3.37
C LYS A 52 -1.10 3.28 3.62
N ASN A 53 0.14 3.76 3.67
CA ASN A 53 0.41 5.18 3.89
C ASN A 53 0.04 6.06 2.68
N SER A 54 -0.01 5.50 1.47
CA SER A 54 -0.36 6.26 0.25
C SER A 54 -1.79 6.80 0.25
N THR A 55 -2.69 6.24 1.06
CA THR A 55 -4.08 6.70 1.19
C THR A 55 -4.27 7.76 2.28
N ARG A 56 -3.24 8.07 3.08
CA ARG A 56 -3.35 8.94 4.25
C ARG A 56 -3.94 10.33 3.95
N SER A 57 -3.61 10.89 2.78
CA SER A 57 -4.16 12.19 2.35
C SER A 57 -5.65 12.11 2.06
N ILE A 58 -6.13 10.98 1.53
CA ILE A 58 -7.55 10.73 1.30
C ILE A 58 -8.25 10.44 2.62
N ASP A 59 -7.64 9.67 3.52
CA ASP A 59 -8.20 9.39 4.86
C ASP A 59 -8.47 10.71 5.60
N LYS A 60 -7.48 11.62 5.60
CA LYS A 60 -7.64 12.96 6.16
C LYS A 60 -8.72 13.77 5.45
N LEU A 61 -8.75 13.74 4.12
CA LEU A 61 -9.78 14.47 3.35
C LEU A 61 -11.19 13.96 3.68
N ILE A 62 -11.37 12.66 3.87
CA ILE A 62 -12.64 12.05 4.28
C ILE A 62 -13.02 12.53 5.67
N GLU A 63 -12.09 12.54 6.63
CA GLU A 63 -12.30 13.08 7.98
C GLU A 63 -12.74 14.56 7.93
N ASP A 64 -12.04 15.38 7.15
CA ASP A 64 -12.36 16.80 6.98
C ASP A 64 -13.73 16.99 6.29
N THR A 65 -14.07 16.16 5.29
CA THR A 65 -15.32 16.27 4.52
C THR A 65 -16.54 15.77 5.32
N ILE A 66 -16.39 14.73 6.14
CA ILE A 66 -17.46 14.18 6.98
C ILE A 66 -17.57 14.98 8.30
N GLY A 67 -16.49 15.62 8.76
CA GLY A 67 -16.39 16.33 10.02
C GLY A 67 -17.06 17.71 10.09
N GLU A 68 -17.54 18.28 8.99
CA GLU A 68 -18.30 19.53 8.97
C GLU A 68 -19.82 19.29 8.97
N ASN A 69 -20.40 18.89 10.11
CA ASN A 69 -21.78 19.29 10.44
C ASN A 69 -22.09 19.13 11.94
N SER A 70 -21.78 20.15 12.75
CA SER A 70 -22.36 20.32 14.11
C SER A 70 -22.17 21.76 14.60
N GLN A 71 -22.91 22.72 14.03
CA GLN A 71 -23.42 23.87 14.78
C GLN A 71 -24.54 24.57 14.01
N GLN A 72 -25.77 24.26 14.41
CA GLN A 72 -26.94 25.15 14.62
C GLN A 72 -28.22 24.37 14.34
N ASP A 73 -28.87 23.92 15.40
CA ASP A 73 -30.32 24.07 15.58
C ASP A 73 -30.69 23.58 16.98
N GLU A 74 -30.65 24.51 17.95
CA GLU A 74 -31.74 24.59 18.90
C GLU A 74 -32.03 26.06 19.14
N ASN A 75 -33.09 26.50 18.49
CA ASN A 75 -33.76 27.77 18.72
C ASN A 75 -33.92 28.04 20.22
N LEU A 76 -33.34 29.14 20.71
CA LEU A 76 -33.91 29.87 21.83
C LEU A 76 -34.24 31.28 21.35
N CYS A 77 -35.41 31.38 20.71
CA CYS A 77 -36.15 32.63 20.57
C CYS A 77 -37.27 32.60 21.60
N CYS A 78 -37.09 33.35 22.69
CA CYS A 78 -38.05 34.07 23.54
C CYS A 78 -37.35 34.44 24.85
#